data_AF-A0A8I6YSN3-F1
#
_entry.id   AF-A0A8I6YSN3-F1
#
_cell.length_a   1.000
_cell.length_b   1.000
_cell.length_c   1.000
_cell.angle_alpha   90.00
_cell.angle_beta   90.00
_cell.angle_gamma   90.00
#
_symmetry.space_group_name_H-M   'P 1'
#
loop_
_entity.id
_entity.type
_entity.pdbx_description
1 polymer ?
#
loop_
_entity_poly.entity_id
_entity_poly.type
_entity_poly.pdbx_seq_one_letter_code
_entity_poly.pdbx_strand_id
1 'polypeptide(L)'
;MVETGRHIVFPLVYRLIELALILPVVTASVEKAFSAMSIIKTELRNRMSDDWFNYRMVCYIERDVFASTNDDDIVYRFQSYRCHKRLLPHRSGKFLDLNQ
;
A
#
# COMPACT_ATOMS: atom_id res chain seq x y z
N MET A 1 -7.52 -15.14 37.98
CA MET A 1 -6.25 -15.86 38.24
C MET A 1 -5.15 -14.96 38.76
N VAL A 2 -5.06 -13.70 38.30
CA VAL A 2 -4.12 -12.70 38.84
C VAL A 2 -4.58 -12.22 40.23
N GLU A 3 -5.84 -11.80 40.38
CA GLU A 3 -6.42 -11.37 41.67
C GLU A 3 -6.37 -12.45 42.76
N THR A 4 -6.46 -13.73 42.38
CA THR A 4 -6.43 -14.87 43.31
C THR A 4 -5.02 -15.37 43.62
N GLY A 5 -3.95 -14.71 43.14
CA GLY A 5 -2.55 -15.09 43.37
C GLY A 5 -2.10 -16.41 42.72
N ARG A 6 -3.02 -17.14 42.07
CA ARG A 6 -2.77 -18.48 41.50
C ARG A 6 -1.86 -18.48 40.27
N HIS A 7 -1.61 -17.31 39.68
CA HIS A 7 -0.63 -17.13 38.59
C HIS A 7 0.81 -17.47 39.00
N ILE A 8 1.14 -17.39 40.30
CA ILE A 8 2.45 -17.71 40.85
C ILE A 8 2.58 -19.22 41.13
N VAL A 9 1.48 -19.86 41.51
CA VAL A 9 1.44 -21.30 41.84
C VAL A 9 1.41 -22.17 40.57
N PHE A 10 0.76 -21.69 39.50
CA PHE A 10 0.66 -22.41 38.22
C PHE A 10 1.08 -21.52 37.03
N PRO A 11 2.36 -21.14 36.93
CA PRO A 11 2.85 -20.23 35.89
C PRO A 11 2.68 -20.81 34.48
N LEU A 12 2.79 -22.13 34.32
CA LEU A 12 2.58 -22.83 33.06
C LEU A 12 1.13 -22.73 32.57
N VAL A 13 0.15 -22.92 33.46
CA VAL A 13 -1.28 -22.84 33.12
C VAL A 13 -1.65 -21.40 32.76
N TYR A 14 -1.11 -20.43 33.48
CA TYR A 14 -1.31 -19.01 33.18
C TYR A 14 -0.78 -18.65 31.78
N ARG A 15 0.44 -19.06 31.43
CA ARG A 15 1.02 -18.86 30.09
C ARG A 15 0.22 -19.54 28.98
N LEU A 16 -0.29 -20.74 29.22
CA LEU A 16 -1.14 -21.45 28.25
C LEU A 16 -2.42 -20.68 27.94
N ILE A 17 -3.07 -20.13 28.98
CA ILE A 17 -4.29 -19.33 28.81
C ILE A 17 -3.97 -18.02 28.08
N GLU A 18 -2.87 -17.35 28.45
CA GLU A 18 -2.42 -16.12 27.79
C GLU A 18 -2.13 -16.34 26.30
N LEU A 19 -1.39 -17.41 25.96
CA LEU A 19 -1.14 -17.79 24.56
C LEU A 19 -2.44 -18.17 23.84
N ALA A 20 -3.34 -18.90 24.48
CA ALA A 20 -4.63 -19.26 23.90
C ALA A 20 -5.55 -18.05 23.65
N LEU A 21 -5.40 -16.97 24.42
CA LEU A 21 -6.11 -15.70 24.20
C LEU A 21 -5.46 -14.84 23.12
N ILE A 22 -4.13 -14.86 23.00
CA ILE A 22 -3.39 -14.11 21.97
C ILE A 22 -3.51 -14.81 20.61
N LEU A 23 -3.55 -16.14 20.57
CA LEU A 23 -3.66 -16.93 19.34
C LEU A 23 -4.80 -16.44 18.43
N PRO A 24 -6.06 -16.34 18.85
CA PRO A 24 -7.15 -15.92 17.97
C PRO A 24 -6.97 -14.49 17.45
N VAL A 25 -6.37 -13.59 18.23
CA VAL A 25 -6.08 -12.21 17.79
C VAL A 25 -5.00 -12.21 16.70
N VAL A 26 -3.94 -12.98 16.89
CA VAL A 26 -2.87 -13.14 15.91
C VAL A 26 -3.38 -13.85 14.65
N THR A 27 -4.12 -14.95 14.80
CA THR A 27 -4.72 -15.71 13.70
C THR A 27 -5.65 -14.84 12.88
N ALA A 28 -6.57 -14.08 13.50
CA ALA A 28 -7.45 -13.17 12.77
C ALA A 28 -6.68 -12.07 12.03
N SER A 29 -5.60 -11.54 12.61
CA SER A 29 -4.74 -10.54 11.94
C SER A 29 -3.99 -11.13 10.75
N VAL A 30 -3.45 -12.35 10.90
CA VAL A 30 -2.72 -13.06 9.83
C VAL A 30 -3.67 -13.47 8.72
N GLU A 31 -4.84 -14.03 9.03
CA GLU A 31 -5.88 -14.38 8.07
C GLU A 31 -6.39 -13.14 7.32
N LYS A 32 -6.60 -12.02 8.01
CA LYS A 32 -6.98 -10.75 7.38
C LYS A 32 -5.90 -10.22 6.44
N ALA A 33 -4.63 -10.26 6.84
CA ALA A 33 -3.51 -9.85 6.00
C ALA A 33 -3.33 -10.78 4.79
N PHE A 34 -3.46 -12.09 4.99
CA PHE A 34 -3.37 -13.10 3.93
C PHE A 34 -4.54 -13.02 2.96
N SER A 35 -5.75 -12.76 3.46
CA SER A 35 -6.94 -12.51 2.65
C SER A 35 -6.80 -11.25 1.80
N ALA A 36 -6.37 -10.13 2.40
CA ALA A 36 -6.08 -8.90 1.65
C ALA A 36 -5.00 -9.12 0.59
N MET A 37 -3.92 -9.84 0.93
CA MET A 37 -2.85 -10.19 -0.01
C MET A 37 -3.35 -11.10 -1.14
N SER A 38 -4.23 -12.04 -0.83
CA SER A 38 -4.85 -12.94 -1.81
C SER A 38 -5.79 -12.18 -2.73
N ILE A 39 -6.61 -11.27 -2.22
CA ILE A 39 -7.49 -10.40 -3.01
C ILE A 39 -6.67 -9.49 -3.91
N ILE A 40 -5.65 -8.82 -3.37
CA ILE A 40 -4.69 -8.00 -4.13
C ILE A 40 -4.05 -8.86 -5.22
N LYS A 41 -3.45 -10.01 -4.90
CA LYS A 41 -2.84 -10.92 -5.89
C LYS A 41 -3.84 -11.42 -6.93
N THR A 42 -5.10 -11.69 -6.58
CA THR A 42 -6.11 -12.26 -7.48
C THR A 42 -6.74 -11.20 -8.39
N GLU A 43 -7.12 -10.04 -7.84
CA GLU A 43 -7.58 -8.87 -8.61
C GLU A 43 -6.48 -8.34 -9.54
N LEU A 44 -5.20 -8.36 -9.12
CA LEU A 44 -4.06 -7.93 -9.94
C LEU A 44 -3.68 -8.96 -11.01
N ARG A 45 -3.71 -10.25 -10.72
CA ARG A 45 -3.43 -11.31 -11.71
C ARG A 45 -4.48 -11.37 -12.82
N ASN A 46 -5.73 -11.00 -12.51
CA ASN A 46 -6.78 -10.87 -13.52
C ASN A 46 -6.66 -9.61 -14.39
N ARG A 47 -5.79 -8.65 -14.08
CA ARG A 47 -5.70 -7.38 -14.81
C ARG A 47 -4.32 -6.96 -15.33
N MET A 48 -3.19 -7.46 -14.82
CA MET A 48 -1.88 -7.07 -15.37
C MET A 48 -0.74 -8.00 -14.97
N SER A 49 0.16 -8.26 -15.94
CA SER A 49 1.43 -8.99 -15.79
C SER A 49 2.25 -8.50 -14.59
N ASP A 50 2.95 -9.41 -13.90
CA ASP A 50 3.73 -9.16 -12.67
C ASP A 50 4.71 -7.97 -12.80
N ASP A 51 5.16 -7.64 -14.01
CA ASP A 51 5.97 -6.46 -14.32
C ASP A 51 5.30 -5.16 -13.88
N TRP A 52 4.01 -5.00 -14.15
CA TRP A 52 3.26 -3.80 -13.77
C TRP A 52 3.13 -3.67 -12.25
N PHE A 53 3.04 -4.79 -11.54
CA PHE A 53 3.03 -4.77 -10.08
C PHE A 53 4.35 -4.24 -9.53
N ASN A 54 5.49 -4.69 -10.09
CA ASN A 54 6.80 -4.19 -9.70
C ASN A 54 6.90 -2.66 -9.91
N TYR A 55 6.49 -2.16 -11.08
CA TYR A 55 6.51 -0.71 -11.35
C TYR A 55 5.59 0.09 -10.41
N ARG A 56 4.39 -0.43 -10.09
CA ARG A 56 3.48 0.24 -9.14
C ARG A 56 4.03 0.25 -7.71
N MET A 57 4.63 -0.85 -7.26
CA MET A 57 5.23 -0.92 -5.93
C MET A 57 6.38 0.08 -5.78
N VAL A 58 7.23 0.22 -6.81
CA VAL A 58 8.29 1.23 -6.83
C VAL A 58 7.69 2.64 -6.71
N CYS A 59 6.65 2.98 -7.46
CA CYS A 59 5.98 4.29 -7.33
C CYS A 59 5.36 4.54 -5.93
N TYR A 60 4.88 3.49 -5.26
CA TYR A 60 4.36 3.61 -3.90
C TYR A 60 5.45 3.82 -2.84
N ILE A 61 6.60 3.17 -3.00
CA ILE A 61 7.75 3.34 -2.11
C ILE A 61 8.35 4.73 -2.30
N GLU A 62 8.42 5.21 -3.54
CA GLU A 62 8.97 6.52 -3.89
C GLU A 62 7.91 7.64 -3.86
N ARG A 63 6.75 7.40 -3.24
CA ARG A 63 5.61 8.34 -3.28
C ARG A 63 5.98 9.73 -2.78
N ASP A 64 6.87 9.84 -1.79
CA ASP A 64 7.30 11.13 -1.26
C ASP A 64 8.15 11.92 -2.26
N VAL A 65 8.94 11.22 -3.09
CA VAL A 65 9.70 11.81 -4.19
C VAL A 65 8.75 12.27 -5.31
N PHE A 66 7.75 11.44 -5.63
CA PHE A 66 6.71 11.79 -6.59
C PHE A 66 5.85 12.96 -6.11
N ALA A 67 5.52 13.05 -4.82
CA ALA A 67 4.76 14.16 -4.25
C ALA A 67 5.53 15.49 -4.28
N SER A 68 6.87 15.44 -4.25
CA SER A 68 7.72 16.61 -4.40
C SER A 68 7.94 17.04 -5.87
N THR A 69 7.57 16.17 -6.82
CA THR A 69 7.76 16.39 -8.26
C THR A 69 6.47 16.92 -8.86
N ASN A 70 6.57 17.90 -9.76
CA ASN A 70 5.40 18.46 -10.43
C ASN A 70 4.84 17.45 -11.46
N ASP A 71 3.53 17.20 -11.41
CA ASP A 71 2.85 16.25 -12.31
C ASP A 71 3.06 16.62 -13.79
N ASP A 72 3.08 17.92 -14.11
CA ASP A 72 3.32 18.43 -15.46
C ASP A 72 4.70 18.02 -16.00
N ASP A 73 5.73 17.98 -15.14
CA ASP A 73 7.09 17.61 -15.52
C ASP A 73 7.17 16.09 -15.79
N ILE A 74 6.47 15.28 -14.99
CA ILE A 74 6.39 13.82 -15.17
C ILE A 74 5.69 13.51 -16.50
N VAL A 75 4.56 14.16 -16.76
CA VAL A 75 3.77 13.99 -17.98
C VAL A 75 4.55 14.45 -19.21
N TYR A 76 5.20 15.61 -19.15
CA TYR A 76 6.02 16.13 -20.24
C TYR A 76 7.20 15.20 -20.56
N ARG A 77 7.89 14.70 -19.52
CA ARG A 77 9.00 13.77 -19.69
C ARG A 77 8.54 12.43 -20.26
N PHE A 78 7.42 11.88 -19.80
CA PHE A 78 6.84 10.65 -20.37
C PHE A 78 6.42 10.81 -21.84
N GLN A 79 5.88 11.97 -22.22
CA GLN A 79 5.57 12.30 -23.60
C GLN A 79 6.82 12.39 -24.47
N SER A 80 7.94 12.92 -23.94
CA SER A 80 9.21 12.94 -24.68
C SER A 80 9.76 11.53 -24.96
N TYR A 81 9.53 10.56 -24.07
CA TYR A 81 9.96 9.17 -24.25
C TYR A 81 9.08 8.36 -25.21
N ARG A 82 7.82 8.76 -25.38
CA ARG A 82 6.85 8.08 -26.24
C ARG A 82 6.41 9.07 -27.30
N CYS A 83 7.01 9.00 -28.48
CA CYS A 83 6.58 9.70 -29.70
C CYS A 83 5.19 9.21 -30.18
N HIS A 84 4.17 9.30 -29.34
CA HIS A 84 2.80 8.85 -29.54
C HIS A 84 1.83 10.04 -29.41
N LYS A 85 1.67 10.76 -30.52
CA LYS A 85 0.48 11.48 -31.03
C LYS A 85 -0.60 12.06 -30.08
N ARG A 86 -0.30 12.46 -28.85
CA ARG A 86 -1.12 13.42 -28.08
C ARG A 86 -0.19 14.38 -27.33
N LEU A 87 0.08 15.50 -27.98
CA LEU A 87 0.84 16.61 -27.41
C LEU A 87 -0.07 17.38 -26.46
N LEU A 88 0.36 17.58 -25.22
CA LEU A 88 -0.19 18.67 -24.41
C LEU A 88 0.29 20.01 -24.98
N PRO A 89 -0.51 21.08 -24.87
CA PRO A 89 -0.10 22.40 -25.32
C PRO A 89 1.24 22.78 -24.68
N HIS A 90 2.12 23.38 -25.48
CA HIS A 90 3.43 23.85 -25.06
C HIS A 90 3.27 24.79 -23.84
N ARG A 91 4.17 24.66 -22.86
CA ARG A 91 4.19 25.48 -21.63
C ARG A 91 4.50 26.94 -21.97
N SER A 92 3.54 27.65 -22.55
CA SER A 92 3.45 29.10 -22.53
C SER A 92 2.41 29.44 -21.48
N GLY A 93 2.85 30.06 -20.39
CA GLY A 93 1.97 30.41 -19.27
C GLY A 93 0.76 31.22 -19.73
N LYS A 94 -0.42 30.58 -19.71
CA LYS A 94 -1.75 31.21 -19.67
C LYS A 94 -2.72 30.22 -19.01
N PHE A 95 -2.62 30.08 -17.69
CA PHE A 95 -3.70 29.55 -16.86
C PHE A 95 -4.05 30.57 -15.77
N LEU A 96 -4.14 31.85 -16.15
CA LEU A 96 -4.56 32.94 -15.26
C LEU A 96 -5.61 33.85 -15.89
N ASP A 97 -6.40 33.37 -16.86
CA ASP A 97 -7.60 34.08 -17.31
C ASP A 97 -8.71 33.08 -17.64
N LEU A 98 -9.36 32.60 -16.58
CA LEU A 98 -10.71 32.00 -16.65
C LEU A 98 -11.37 32.18 -15.28
N ASN A 99 -11.44 33.43 -14.85
CA ASN A 99 -12.37 33.94 -13.85
C ASN A 99 -12.52 35.45 -14.07
N GLN A 100 -13.14 35.81 -15.19
CA GLN A 100 -13.94 37.03 -15.32
C GLN A 100 -15.12 36.78 -16.23
#